data_AF-A0A2I3T4Y8-F1
#
_entry.id   AF-A0A2I3T4Y8-F1
#
_cell.length_a   1.000
_cell.length_b   1.000
_cell.length_c   1.000
_cell.angle_alpha   90.00
_cell.angle_beta   90.00
_cell.angle_gamma   90.00
#
_symmetry.space_group_name_H-M   'P 1'
#
loop_
_entity.id
_entity.type
_entity.pdbx_description
1 polymer ?
#
loop_
_entity_poly.entity_id
_entity_poly.type
_entity_poly.pdbx_seq_one_letter_code
_entity_poly.pdbx_strand_id
1 'polypeptide(L)' 'MALRSHDRSTRPLYISVGHRMSLEAAVRLTCCCCRFRIPEPVRQHFVERGGESTRPRLVPDRTRW' A
#
# COMPACT_ATOMS: atom_id res chain seq x y z
N MET A 1 -7.47 -3.79 7.30
CA MET A 1 -6.84 -2.93 8.34
C MET A 1 -6.24 -1.70 7.68
N ALA A 2 -6.40 -0.51 8.27
CA ALA A 2 -5.75 0.71 7.78
C ALA A 2 -4.42 0.90 8.53
N LEU A 3 -3.30 0.98 7.79
CA LEU A 3 -1.96 1.18 8.33
C LEU A 3 -1.43 2.56 7.92
N ARG A 4 -1.03 3.37 8.89
CA ARG A 4 -0.17 4.54 8.64
C ARG A 4 1.27 4.05 8.51
N SER A 5 1.75 3.90 7.29
CA SER A 5 3.08 3.34 6.99
C SER A 5 4.23 4.33 7.11
N HIS A 6 3.96 5.64 7.13
CA HIS A 6 4.99 6.67 7.21
C HIS A 6 4.43 7.94 7.85
N ASP A 7 5.18 8.56 8.77
CA ASP A 7 4.69 9.67 9.59
C ASP A 7 4.28 10.90 8.78
N ARG A 8 5.03 11.19 7.71
CA ARG A 8 4.76 12.31 6.80
C ARG A 8 3.59 12.08 5.83
N SER A 9 2.93 10.91 5.87
CA SER A 9 1.82 10.57 4.97
C SER A 9 0.49 10.52 5.72
N THR A 10 -0.51 11.26 5.22
CA THR A 10 -1.88 11.23 5.73
C THR A 10 -2.74 10.15 5.09
N ARG A 11 -2.35 9.62 3.92
CA ARG A 11 -3.10 8.57 3.20
C ARG A 11 -2.64 7.19 3.67
N PRO A 12 -3.49 6.42 4.39
CA PRO A 12 -3.11 5.10 4.89
C PRO A 12 -2.96 4.08 3.74
N LEU A 13 -2.35 2.94 4.08
CA LEU A 13 -2.42 1.71 3.28
C LEU A 13 -3.55 0.84 3.80
N TYR A 14 -4.34 0.26 2.89
CA TYR A 14 -5.36 -0.71 3.23
C TYR A 14 -4.80 -2.11 3.03
N ILE A 15 -4.63 -2.84 4.13
CA ILE A 15 -4.03 -4.16 4.14
C ILE A 15 -5.12 -5.20 4.41
N SER A 16 -5.14 -6.23 3.58
CA SER A 16 -5.92 -7.45 3.73
C SER A 16 -5.00 -8.66 3.75
N VAL A 17 -5.50 -9.79 4.24
CA VAL A 17 -4.79 -11.06 4.14
C VAL A 17 -4.73 -11.55 2.70
N GLY A 18 -3.60 -12.17 2.35
CA GLY A 18 -3.48 -13.02 1.17
C GLY A 18 -3.67 -14.49 1.56
N HIS A 19 -2.90 -15.38 0.94
CA HIS A 19 -2.88 -16.81 1.27
C HIS A 19 -1.85 -17.14 2.35
N ARG A 20 -2.20 -18.02 3.31
CA ARG A 20 -1.32 -18.55 4.38
C ARG A 20 -0.62 -17.49 5.24
N MET A 21 -1.28 -16.37 5.49
CA MET A 21 -0.76 -15.30 6.35
C MET A 21 -1.87 -14.72 7.20
N SER A 22 -1.60 -14.51 8.50
CA SER A 22 -2.53 -13.80 9.37
C SER A 22 -2.50 -12.29 9.08
N LEU A 23 -3.58 -11.60 9.41
CA LEU A 23 -3.68 -10.16 9.18
C LEU A 23 -2.61 -9.38 9.95
N GLU A 24 -2.36 -9.79 11.20
CA GLU A 24 -1.35 -9.17 12.06
C GLU A 24 0.07 -9.32 11.48
N ALA A 25 0.42 -10.52 11.02
CA ALA A 25 1.71 -10.77 10.38
C ALA A 25 1.88 -9.94 9.09
N ALA A 26 0.84 -9.86 8.26
CA ALA A 26 0.86 -9.07 7.04
C ALA A 26 1.10 -7.57 7.32
N VAL A 27 0.46 -7.03 8.37
CA VAL A 27 0.59 -5.63 8.77
C VAL A 27 2.00 -5.35 9.28
N ARG A 28 2.54 -6.21 10.16
CA ARG A 28 3.90 -6.08 10.69
C ARG A 28 4.94 -6.13 9.58
N LEU A 29 4.84 -7.10 8.66
CA LEU A 29 5.74 -7.23 7.51
C LEU A 29 5.67 -6.00 6.61
N THR A 30 4.46 -5.52 6.30
CA THR A 30 4.28 -4.32 5.47
C THR A 30 4.95 -3.12 6.11
N CYS A 31 4.79 -2.92 7.42
CA CYS A 31 5.42 -1.83 8.17
C CYS A 31 6.96 -1.91 8.11
N CYS A 32 7.54 -3.10 8.30
CA CYS A 32 8.99 -3.30 8.22
C CYS A 32 9.58 -3.01 6.82
N CYS A 33 8.79 -3.22 5.76
CA CYS A 33 9.21 -2.95 4.38
C CYS A 33 9.00 -1.49 3.96
N CYS A 34 8.42 -0.63 4.80
CA CYS A 34 8.12 0.76 4.45
C CYS A 34 9.25 1.72 4.87
N ARG A 35 10.15 2.03 3.92
CA ARG A 35 11.06 3.19 4.06
C ARG A 35 10.38 4.50 3.67
N PHE A 36 9.44 4.43 2.73
CA PHE A 36 8.52 5.50 2.36
C PHE A 36 7.08 5.05 2.60
N ARG A 37 6.09 5.84 2.17
CA ARG A 37 4.67 5.46 2.28
C ARG A 37 4.36 4.09 1.63
N ILE A 38 4.94 3.80 0.47
CA ILE A 38 4.70 2.54 -0.26
C ILE A 38 5.78 1.53 0.13
N PRO A 39 5.44 0.26 0.41
CA PRO A 39 6.44 -0.77 0.74
C PRO A 39 7.47 -0.91 -0.38
N GLU A 40 8.75 -1.05 -0.01
CA GLU A 40 9.86 -1.11 -0.97
C GLU A 40 9.67 -2.14 -2.09
N PRO A 41 9.19 -3.38 -1.85
CA PRO A 41 8.96 -4.34 -2.92
C PRO A 41 7.96 -3.87 -3.98
N VAL A 42 6.90 -3.17 -3.55
CA VAL A 42 5.88 -2.60 -4.45
C VAL A 42 6.44 -1.39 -5.19
N ARG A 43 7.21 -0.55 -4.49
CA ARG A 43 7.83 0.64 -5.06
C ARG A 43 8.86 0.28 -6.15
N GLN A 44 9.71 -0.70 -5.90
CA GLN A 44 10.73 -1.18 -6.84
C GLN A 44 10.08 -1.75 -8.10
N HIS A 45 9.05 -2.61 -7.93
CA HIS A 45 8.29 -3.15 -9.05
C HIS A 45 7.72 -2.06 -9.96
N PHE A 46 7.22 -0.95 -9.39
CA PHE A 46 6.71 0.17 -10.16
C PHE A 46 7.82 0.93 -10.91
N VAL A 47 8.98 1.12 -10.28
CA VAL A 47 10.15 1.79 -10.90
C VAL A 47 10.72 0.95 -12.05
N GLU A 48 10.89 -0.36 -11.84
CA GLU A 48 11.44 -1.29 -12.84
C GLU A 48 10.55 -1.40 -14.08
N ARG A 49 9.23 -1.30 -13.90
CA ARG A 49 8.26 -1.35 -15.01
C ARG A 49 8.11 -0.03 -15.78
N GLY A 50 9.06 0.90 -15.61
CA GLY A 50 9.13 2.12 -16.41
C GLY A 50 8.09 3.19 -16.05
N GLY A 51 7.43 3.07 -14.89
CA GLY A 51 6.55 4.13 -14.38
C GLY A 51 5.49 4.58 -15.38
N GLU A 52 4.83 3.66 -16.09
CA GLU A 52 3.66 4.01 -16.89
C GLU A 52 2.64 4.64 -15.94
N SER A 53 2.48 5.96 -16.06
CA SER A 53 1.51 6.77 -15.32
C SER A 53 0.11 6.42 -15.78
N THR A 54 -0.31 5.18 -15.51
CA THR A 54 -1.70 4.93 -15.24
C THR A 54 -1.97 5.67 -13.94
N ARG A 55 -2.38 6.94 -14.08
CA ARG A 55 -3.20 7.61 -13.06
C ARG A 55 -4.11 6.51 -12.52
N PRO A 56 -4.05 6.16 -11.22
CA PRO A 56 -4.98 5.17 -10.69
C PRO A 56 -6.34 5.69 -11.14
N ARG A 57 -7.04 4.92 -11.99
CA ARG A 57 -8.39 5.30 -12.45
C ARG A 57 -9.06 5.75 -11.17
N LEU A 58 -9.38 7.05 -11.10
CA LEU A 58 -10.05 7.64 -9.97
C LEU A 58 -11.17 6.66 -9.67
N VAL A 59 -11.03 5.93 -8.56
CA VAL A 59 -12.14 5.13 -8.06
C VAL A 59 -13.25 6.17 -7.97
N PRO A 60 -14.37 6.02 -8.72
CA PRO A 60 -15.42 7.01 -8.70
C PRO A 60 -15.75 7.30 -7.25
N ASP A 61 -15.83 8.58 -6.93
CA ASP A 61 -16.10 9.13 -5.61
C ASP A 61 -16.98 8.19 -4.77
N ARG A 62 -16.35 7.46 -3.83
CA ARG A 62 -17.01 6.52 -2.92
C ARG A 62 -17.55 7.25 -1.67
N THR A 63 -18.09 8.45 -1.85
CA THR A 63 -18.99 9.08 -0.86
C THR A 63 -20.38 8.43 -0.83
N ARG A 64 -20.59 7.32 -1.56
CA ARG A 64 -21.71 6.39 -1.40
C ARG A 64 -21.18 5.05 -0.86
N TRP A 65 -21.80 4.60 0.23
CA TRP A 65 -21.49 3.47 1.14
C TRP A 65 -20.65 3.87 2.36
#